data_AF-A0A443SMP3-F1
#
_entry.id   AF-A0A443SMP3-F1
#
_cell.length_a   1.000
_cell.length_b   1.000
_cell.length_c   1.000
_cell.angle_alpha   90.00
_cell.angle_beta   90.00
_cell.angle_gamma   90.00
#
_symmetry.space_group_name_H-M   'P 1'
#
loop_
_entity.id
_entity.type
_entity.pdbx_description
1 polymer ?
#
loop_
_entity_poly.entity_id
_entity_poly.type
_entity_poly.pdbx_seq_one_letter_code
_entity_poly.pdbx_strand_id
1 'polypeptide(L)'
;MASNVDQIDSDFLPAIYDIVRSIEREMNDNNSKTVNSSKDQYDCHQKMLLLKEKFQKFRELVMKVEGIDCRKEEQLNRYDAFKEQLQLKRELLLRYKHCSIDTSKI
;
A
#
# COMPACT_ATOMS: atom_id res chain seq x y z
N MET A 1 5.04 7.76 -11.20
CA MET A 1 3.61 7.47 -11.04
C MET A 1 3.41 7.20 -9.57
N ALA A 2 2.73 8.09 -8.85
CA ALA A 2 2.51 7.93 -7.42
C ALA A 2 1.64 6.69 -7.16
N SER A 3 2.16 5.72 -6.42
CA SER A 3 1.36 4.58 -5.95
C SER A 3 0.36 5.12 -4.92
N ASN A 4 -0.94 5.12 -5.25
CA ASN A 4 -1.97 5.52 -4.30
C ASN A 4 -2.03 4.47 -3.18
N VAL A 5 -1.68 4.89 -1.96
CA VAL A 5 -1.74 4.06 -0.74
C VAL A 5 -3.15 3.50 -0.52
N ASP A 6 -4.17 4.21 -1.00
CA ASP A 6 -5.58 3.81 -0.93
C ASP A 6 -5.93 2.55 -1.73
N GLN A 7 -5.07 2.10 -2.66
CA GLN A 7 -5.25 0.86 -3.42
C GLN A 7 -4.69 -0.37 -2.70
N ILE A 8 -4.03 -0.18 -1.55
CA ILE A 8 -3.40 -1.28 -0.83
C ILE A 8 -4.46 -1.95 0.05
N ASP A 9 -4.99 -3.08 -0.42
CA ASP A 9 -5.86 -3.95 0.36
C ASP A 9 -5.10 -4.56 1.54
N SER A 10 -5.34 -4.00 2.73
CA SER A 10 -4.71 -4.37 4.00
C SER A 10 -5.61 -5.25 4.88
N ASP A 11 -6.81 -5.63 4.42
CA ASP A 11 -7.75 -6.35 5.25
C ASP A 11 -7.57 -7.87 5.12
N PHE A 12 -6.73 -8.44 5.99
CA PHE A 12 -6.44 -9.88 6.03
C PHE A 12 -7.30 -10.62 7.05
N LEU A 13 -7.92 -9.91 7.99
CA LEU A 13 -8.51 -10.51 9.17
C LEU A 13 -9.70 -11.43 8.86
N PRO A 14 -10.62 -11.08 7.94
CA PRO A 14 -11.70 -11.99 7.53
C PRO A 14 -11.17 -13.30 6.95
N ALA A 15 -10.15 -13.24 6.09
CA ALA A 15 -9.55 -14.42 5.47
C ALA A 15 -8.83 -15.30 6.50
N ILE A 16 -8.08 -14.70 7.44
CA ILE A 16 -7.43 -15.42 8.54
C ILE A 16 -8.49 -16.10 9.42
N TYR A 17 -9.53 -15.38 9.80
CA TYR A 17 -10.62 -15.89 10.62
C TYR A 17 -11.31 -17.10 9.97
N ASP A 18 -11.62 -17.01 8.68
CA ASP A 18 -12.25 -18.11 7.93
C ASP A 18 -11.38 -19.37 7.87
N ILE A 19 -10.06 -19.20 7.71
CA ILE A 19 -9.10 -20.30 7.70
C ILE A 19 -9.03 -20.94 9.09
N VAL A 20 -8.82 -20.15 10.14
CA VAL A 20 -8.75 -20.62 11.53
C VAL A 20 -10.02 -21.38 11.89
N ARG A 21 -11.19 -20.81 11.59
CA ARG A 21 -12.48 -21.46 11.87
C ARG A 21 -12.71 -22.73 11.06
N SER A 22 -12.14 -22.84 9.86
CA SER A 22 -12.21 -24.07 9.05
C SER A 22 -11.35 -25.17 9.64
N ILE A 23 -10.13 -24.84 10.10
CA ILE A 23 -9.23 -25.78 10.79
C ILE A 23 -9.86 -26.26 12.10
N GLU A 24 -10.42 -25.34 12.90
CA GLU A 24 -11.10 -25.69 14.17
C GLU A 24 -12.28 -26.63 13.98
N ARG A 25 -13.04 -26.48 12.88
CA ARG A 25 -14.13 -27.41 12.52
C ARG A 25 -13.57 -28.79 12.17
N GLU A 26 -12.52 -28.86 11.34
CA GLU A 26 -11.88 -30.13 10.94
C GLU A 26 -11.37 -30.92 12.16
N MET A 27 -10.79 -30.24 13.15
CA MET A 27 -10.29 -30.88 14.37
C MET A 27 -11.40 -31.42 15.28
N ASN A 28 -12.60 -30.82 15.25
CA ASN A 28 -13.73 -31.23 16.08
C ASN A 28 -14.59 -32.34 15.45
N ASP A 29 -14.58 -32.49 14.12
CA ASP A 29 -15.45 -33.42 13.36
C ASP A 29 -14.85 -34.84 13.15
N ASN A 30 -13.92 -35.29 13.99
CA ASN A 30 -13.20 -36.58 13.86
C ASN A 30 -14.08 -37.86 13.76
N ASN A 31 -15.41 -37.78 13.87
CA ASN A 31 -16.30 -38.93 13.99
C ASN A 31 -17.25 -39.20 12.79
N SER A 32 -17.21 -38.42 11.68
CA SER A 32 -18.10 -38.69 10.52
C SER A 32 -17.45 -38.52 9.13
N LYS A 33 -16.92 -39.64 8.62
CA LYS A 33 -16.92 -40.10 7.21
C LYS A 33 -16.42 -39.15 6.09
N THR A 34 -15.10 -39.13 5.91
CA THR A 34 -14.28 -39.44 4.70
C THR A 34 -14.55 -38.79 3.32
N VAL A 35 -15.71 -38.20 2.99
CA VAL A 35 -15.96 -37.61 1.65
C VAL A 35 -16.04 -36.08 1.67
N ASN A 36 -16.66 -35.49 2.70
CA ASN A 36 -16.74 -34.03 2.83
C ASN A 36 -15.44 -33.42 3.35
N SER A 37 -14.73 -34.15 4.24
CA SER A 37 -13.47 -33.71 4.84
C SER A 37 -12.37 -33.44 3.79
N SER A 38 -12.28 -34.22 2.72
CA SER A 38 -11.26 -34.02 1.67
C SER A 38 -11.54 -32.77 0.83
N LYS A 39 -12.82 -32.45 0.58
CA LYS A 39 -13.22 -31.25 -0.15
C LYS A 39 -13.04 -30.00 0.70
N ASP A 40 -13.47 -30.04 1.96
CA ASP A 40 -13.31 -28.92 2.90
C ASP A 40 -11.83 -28.63 3.20
N GLN A 41 -11.00 -29.68 3.30
CA GLN A 41 -9.55 -29.56 3.47
C GLN A 41 -8.88 -28.96 2.22
N TYR A 42 -9.31 -29.38 1.02
CA TYR A 42 -8.85 -28.77 -0.24
C TYR A 42 -9.24 -27.29 -0.31
N ASP A 43 -10.48 -26.95 0.03
CA ASP A 43 -10.95 -25.56 0.03
C ASP A 43 -10.21 -24.70 1.06
N CYS A 44 -9.90 -25.24 2.25
CA CYS A 44 -9.07 -24.57 3.24
C CYS A 44 -7.64 -24.34 2.74
N HIS A 45 -7.03 -25.33 2.07
CA HIS A 45 -5.72 -25.18 1.45
C HIS A 45 -5.72 -24.10 0.36
N GLN A 46 -6.76 -24.04 -0.47
CA GLN A 46 -6.91 -22.98 -1.48
C GLN A 46 -7.00 -21.59 -0.83
N LYS A 47 -7.80 -21.44 0.24
CA LYS A 47 -7.89 -20.17 0.99
C LYS A 47 -6.53 -19.74 1.55
N MET A 48 -5.73 -20.69 2.05
CA MET A 48 -4.37 -20.43 2.54
C MET A 48 -3.43 -19.95 1.42
N LEU A 49 -3.49 -20.56 0.24
CA LEU A 49 -2.72 -20.14 -0.94
C LEU A 49 -3.10 -18.71 -1.36
N LEU A 50 -4.39 -18.41 -1.44
CA LEU A 50 -4.88 -17.08 -1.77
C LEU A 50 -4.42 -16.03 -0.76
N LEU A 51 -4.47 -16.35 0.54
CA LEU A 51 -3.97 -15.45 1.59
C LEU A 51 -2.46 -15.21 1.46
N LYS A 52 -1.68 -16.26 1.14
CA LYS A 52 -0.23 -16.14 0.89
C LYS A 52 0.06 -15.22 -0.31
N GLU A 53 -0.66 -15.40 -1.41
CA GLU A 53 -0.52 -14.50 -2.58
C GLU A 53 -0.91 -13.06 -2.25
N LYS A 54 -1.98 -12.87 -1.48
CA LYS A 54 -2.42 -11.54 -1.02
C LYS A 54 -1.32 -10.86 -0.19
N PHE A 55 -0.68 -11.58 0.74
CA PHE A 55 0.46 -11.05 1.50
C PHE A 55 1.65 -10.68 0.61
N GLN A 56 1.95 -11.51 -0.38
CA GLN A 56 3.07 -11.24 -1.29
C GLN A 56 2.83 -9.96 -2.09
N LYS A 57 1.64 -9.83 -2.71
CA LYS A 57 1.25 -8.61 -3.43
C LYS A 57 1.25 -7.39 -2.52
N PHE A 58 0.74 -7.52 -1.30
CA PHE A 58 0.75 -6.44 -0.32
C PHE A 58 2.18 -5.97 0.00
N ARG A 59 3.11 -6.90 0.26
CA ARG A 59 4.52 -6.56 0.49
C ARG A 59 5.13 -5.81 -0.69
N GLU A 60 4.88 -6.29 -1.91
CA GLU A 60 5.38 -5.63 -3.12
C GLU A 60 4.81 -4.23 -3.33
N LEU A 61 3.55 -3.99 -2.95
CA LEU A 61 2.92 -2.67 -3.00
C LEU A 61 3.48 -1.74 -1.92
N VAL A 62 3.61 -2.22 -0.70
CA VAL A 62 4.17 -1.46 0.44
C VAL A 62 5.57 -0.96 0.11
N MET A 63 6.43 -1.80 -0.46
CA MET A 63 7.80 -1.40 -0.82
C MET A 63 7.85 -0.34 -1.95
N LYS A 64 6.75 -0.12 -2.68
CA LYS A 64 6.64 0.92 -3.72
C LYS A 64 6.05 2.23 -3.19
N VAL A 65 5.72 2.30 -1.90
CA VAL A 65 5.20 3.52 -1.27
C VAL A 65 6.33 4.53 -1.16
N GLU A 66 6.11 5.72 -1.73
CA GLU A 66 7.08 6.80 -1.68
C GLU A 66 7.36 7.21 -0.23
N GLY A 67 8.63 7.34 0.12
CA GLY A 67 9.05 7.72 1.46
C GLY A 67 9.05 6.60 2.48
N ILE A 68 8.76 5.34 2.12
CA ILE A 68 8.77 4.23 3.09
C ILE A 68 10.12 4.04 3.81
N ASP A 69 11.22 4.41 3.16
CA ASP A 69 12.57 4.34 3.72
C ASP A 69 12.93 5.54 4.62
N CYS A 70 12.07 6.56 4.69
CA CYS A 70 12.34 7.81 5.41
C CYS A 70 11.62 7.83 6.75
N ARG A 71 12.28 8.36 7.79
CA ARG A 71 11.61 8.61 9.06
C ARG A 71 10.60 9.74 8.90
N LYS A 72 9.52 9.72 9.68
CA LYS A 72 8.46 10.74 9.66
C LYS A 72 9.01 12.17 9.74
N GLU A 73 9.95 12.42 10.65
CA GLU A 73 10.57 13.73 10.83
C GLU A 73 11.32 14.21 9.58
N GLU A 74 12.05 13.29 8.92
CA GLU A 74 12.76 13.59 7.69
C GLU A 74 11.80 13.89 6.53
N GLN A 75 10.69 13.13 6.43
CA GLN A 75 9.65 13.39 5.43
C GLN A 75 9.03 14.78 5.62
N LEU A 76 8.75 15.18 6.85
CA LEU A 76 8.21 16.51 7.18
C LEU A 76 9.20 17.63 6.86
N ASN A 77 10.47 17.47 7.23
CA ASN A 77 11.51 18.45 6.92
C ASN A 77 11.66 18.66 5.40
N ARG A 78 11.63 17.57 4.61
CA ARG A 78 11.66 17.65 3.14
C ARG A 78 10.41 18.36 2.59
N TYR A 79 9.24 18.09 3.16
CA TYR A 79 7.99 18.75 2.77
C TYR A 79 8.06 20.26 3.00
N ASP A 80 8.55 20.70 4.16
CA ASP A 80 8.70 22.12 4.46
C ASP A 80 9.69 22.81 3.52
N ALA A 81 10.83 22.17 3.25
CA ALA A 81 11.78 22.67 2.26
C ALA A 81 11.17 22.80 0.85
N PHE A 82 10.34 21.83 0.41
CA PHE A 82 9.65 21.93 -0.87
C PHE A 82 8.62 23.07 -0.90
N LYS A 83 7.94 23.32 0.22
CA LYS A 83 7.00 24.44 0.34
C LYS A 83 7.70 25.79 0.19
N GLU A 84 8.85 25.96 0.85
CA GLU A 84 9.70 27.16 0.71
C GLU A 84 10.20 27.34 -0.72
N GLN A 85 10.72 26.27 -1.33
CA GLN A 85 11.16 26.31 -2.74
C GLN A 85 10.04 26.70 -3.68
N LEU A 86 8.83 26.19 -3.47
CA LEU A 86 7.67 26.52 -4.30
C LEU A 86 7.28 27.98 -4.16
N GLN A 87 7.32 28.53 -2.94
CA GLN A 87 7.08 29.95 -2.70
C GLN A 87 8.11 30.81 -3.44
N LEU A 88 9.40 30.52 -3.27
CA LEU A 88 10.47 31.28 -3.92
C LEU A 88 10.37 31.23 -5.45
N LYS A 89 10.10 30.04 -6.01
CA LYS A 89 9.90 29.86 -7.46
C LYS A 89 8.71 30.67 -7.97
N ARG A 90 7.60 30.71 -7.22
CA ARG A 90 6.43 31.53 -7.59
C ARG A 90 6.75 33.02 -7.56
N GLU A 91 7.42 33.49 -6.52
CA GLU A 91 7.86 34.90 -6.41
C GLU A 91 8.77 35.28 -7.58
N LEU A 92 9.72 34.41 -7.92
CA LEU A 92 10.64 34.62 -9.04
C LEU A 92 9.88 34.71 -10.38
N LEU A 93 8.96 33.78 -10.65
CA LEU A 93 8.13 33.82 -11.86
C LEU A 93 7.28 35.09 -11.92
N LEU A 94 6.72 35.55 -10.79
CA LEU A 94 5.98 36.81 -10.72
C LEU A 94 6.89 38.00 -11.04
N ARG A 95 8.12 38.02 -10.52
CA ARG A 95 9.09 39.07 -10.87
C ARG A 95 9.44 39.05 -12.35
N TYR A 96 9.67 37.89 -12.96
CA TYR A 96 9.90 37.80 -14.41
C TYR A 96 8.67 38.20 -15.24
N LYS A 97 7.46 37.99 -14.73
CA LYS A 97 6.23 38.42 -15.41
C LYS A 97 6.01 39.93 -15.32
N HIS A 98 6.33 40.54 -14.19
CA HIS A 98 6.21 42.00 -13.99
C HIS A 98 7.38 42.79 -14.57
N CYS A 99 8.56 42.18 -14.61
CA CYS A 99 9.71 42.68 -15.32
C CYS A 99 9.61 42.14 -16.75
N SER A 100 8.82 42.78 -17.62
CA SER A 100 9.05 42.61 -19.06
C SER A 100 10.49 43.05 -19.30
N ILE A 101 11.41 42.09 -19.34
CA ILE A 101 12.80 42.34 -19.64
C ILE A 101 12.77 42.95 -21.03
N ASP A 102 13.00 44.25 -21.10
CA ASP A 102 13.18 44.94 -22.36
C ASP A 102 14.51 44.46 -22.93
N THR A 103 14.45 43.39 -23.71
CA THR A 103 15.59 42.83 -24.43
C THR A 103 16.03 43.74 -25.58
N SER A 104 15.43 44.92 -25.76
CA SER A 104 15.80 45.88 -26.81
C SER A 104 17.15 46.59 -26.58
N LYS A 105 17.90 46.20 -25.54
CA LYS A 105 19.26 46.72 -25.26
C LYS A 105 20.31 45.64 -25.00
N ILE A 106 20.08 44.40 -25.41
CA ILE A 106 21.13 43.39 -25.56
C ILE A 106 21.34 43.13 -27.05
#